data_AF-A0A8C7YTQ6-F1
#
_entry.id   AF-A0A8C7YTQ6-F1
#
_cell.length_a   1.000
_cell.length_b   1.000
_cell.length_c   1.000
_cell.angle_alpha   90.00
_cell.angle_beta   90.00
_cell.angle_gamma   90.00
#
_symmetry.space_group_name_H-M   'P 1'
#
loop_
_entity.id
_entity.type
_entity.pdbx_description
1 polymer ?
#
loop_
_entity_poly.entity_id
_entity_poly.type
_entity_poly.pdbx_seq_one_letter_code
_entity_poly.pdbx_strand_id
1 'polypeptide(L)'
;NMLAQFSQSDDGSSPQIALQRPFVFFGQRYNSIYVNHNGHLTFTVPYSSYSPQAFPMHGSIDLIAPFWTDLDNRGNGFVYYNQYTNGIVLQQATQDINTYFPSINFNAEWVFVATWYEVNSTYIANTKHAVLISGGQHSFLLMNYGVIALTTRHIQAGYDTMHSVHHVTIPGSLSSFATGENSTFSISSNVNVTGRWAFNINSRTRGCQFNGKYICKFLFYFIILPLMLENK
;
A
#
# COMPACT_ATOMS: atom_id res chain seq x y z
N ASN A 1 2.80 -13.82 -16.97
CA ASN A 1 1.73 -12.99 -17.55
C ASN A 1 0.38 -13.65 -17.36
N MET A 2 -0.31 -13.30 -16.28
CA MET A 2 -1.77 -13.45 -16.22
C MET A 2 -2.29 -12.17 -15.56
N LEU A 3 -2.93 -11.32 -16.36
CA LEU A 3 -3.74 -10.20 -15.89
C LEU A 3 -5.08 -10.80 -15.50
N ALA A 4 -5.34 -10.91 -14.21
CA ALA A 4 -6.67 -11.28 -13.74
C ALA A 4 -7.43 -9.98 -13.44
N GLN A 5 -8.21 -9.55 -14.42
CA GLN A 5 -9.11 -8.41 -14.32
C GLN A 5 -10.42 -8.84 -13.66
N PHE A 6 -10.96 -8.01 -12.77
CA PHE A 6 -12.25 -8.26 -12.14
C PHE A 6 -13.41 -7.75 -12.99
N SER A 7 -14.61 -8.31 -12.77
CA SER A 7 -15.84 -7.74 -13.31
C SER A 7 -16.02 -6.31 -12.81
N GLN A 8 -16.52 -5.42 -13.66
CA GLN A 8 -16.89 -4.07 -13.22
C GLN A 8 -17.99 -4.12 -12.17
N SER A 9 -17.86 -3.31 -11.13
CA SER A 9 -18.76 -3.24 -9.98
C SER A 9 -18.60 -1.90 -9.26
N ASP A 10 -19.67 -1.47 -8.59
CA ASP A 10 -19.64 -0.34 -7.67
C ASP A 10 -18.93 -0.78 -6.37
N ASP A 11 -19.62 -1.55 -5.53
CA ASP A 11 -19.12 -1.98 -4.22
C ASP A 11 -18.61 -3.44 -4.20
N GLY A 12 -17.96 -3.85 -5.28
CA GLY A 12 -17.58 -5.25 -5.48
C GLY A 12 -16.29 -5.65 -4.79
N SER A 13 -16.04 -6.95 -4.73
CA SER A 13 -14.73 -7.52 -4.40
C SER A 13 -14.37 -8.61 -5.40
N SER A 14 -13.08 -8.89 -5.55
CA SER A 14 -12.63 -10.11 -6.19
C SER A 14 -13.18 -11.35 -5.46
N PRO A 15 -13.30 -12.50 -6.15
CA PRO A 15 -13.26 -13.80 -5.48
C PRO A 15 -11.99 -13.96 -4.64
N GLN A 16 -11.94 -15.00 -3.81
CA GLN A 16 -10.72 -15.34 -3.08
C GLN A 16 -9.57 -15.63 -4.06
N ILE A 17 -8.47 -14.90 -3.94
CA ILE A 17 -7.28 -15.09 -4.77
C ILE A 17 -6.27 -15.89 -3.97
N ALA A 18 -5.89 -17.06 -4.48
CA ALA A 18 -4.81 -17.85 -3.90
C ALA A 18 -3.44 -17.19 -4.15
N LEU A 19 -2.62 -17.06 -3.11
CA LEU A 19 -1.27 -16.53 -3.23
C LEU A 19 -0.30 -17.64 -3.67
N GLN A 20 0.55 -17.35 -4.65
CA GLN A 20 1.55 -18.30 -5.15
C GLN A 20 2.66 -18.56 -4.11
N ARG A 21 2.93 -17.59 -3.24
CA ARG A 21 3.73 -17.76 -2.03
C ARG A 21 3.00 -17.10 -0.86
N PRO A 22 3.17 -17.61 0.37
CA PRO A 22 2.52 -17.00 1.51
C PRO A 22 3.07 -15.61 1.82
N PHE A 23 2.18 -14.75 2.30
CA PHE A 23 2.51 -13.39 2.71
C PHE A 23 2.37 -13.28 4.22
N VAL A 24 3.34 -12.63 4.87
CA VAL A 24 3.31 -12.43 6.32
C VAL A 24 2.95 -10.98 6.62
N PHE A 25 1.81 -10.76 7.27
CA PHE A 25 1.36 -9.44 7.69
C PHE A 25 1.36 -9.39 9.22
N PHE A 26 2.34 -8.67 9.80
CA PHE A 26 2.58 -8.58 11.25
C PHE A 26 2.64 -9.96 11.94
N GLY A 27 3.41 -10.88 11.34
CA GLY A 27 3.60 -12.26 11.78
C GLY A 27 2.37 -13.17 11.65
N GLN A 28 1.32 -12.71 10.98
CA GLN A 28 0.20 -13.53 10.54
C GLN A 28 0.41 -13.96 9.09
N ARG A 29 0.40 -15.27 8.87
CA ARG A 29 0.66 -15.85 7.54
C ARG A 29 -0.65 -16.02 6.78
N TYR A 30 -0.73 -15.43 5.60
CA TYR A 30 -1.87 -15.52 4.69
C TYR A 30 -1.50 -16.26 3.42
N ASN A 31 -2.43 -17.08 2.95
CA ASN A 31 -2.34 -17.83 1.69
C ASN A 31 -3.37 -17.36 0.65
N SER A 32 -4.21 -16.39 1.02
CA SER A 32 -5.19 -15.78 0.14
C SER A 32 -5.32 -14.28 0.39
N ILE A 33 -5.85 -13.59 -0.61
CA ILE A 33 -6.18 -12.17 -0.54
C ILE A 33 -7.47 -11.89 -1.33
N TYR A 34 -8.11 -10.78 -1.01
CA TYR A 34 -9.23 -10.21 -1.75
C TYR A 34 -8.85 -8.77 -2.14
N VAL A 35 -9.12 -8.41 -3.39
CA VAL A 35 -8.93 -7.05 -3.91
C VAL A 35 -10.31 -6.41 -4.05
N ASN A 36 -10.55 -5.34 -3.30
CA ASN A 36 -11.84 -4.65 -3.32
C ASN A 36 -11.83 -3.52 -4.35
N HIS A 37 -12.99 -3.26 -4.96
CA HIS A 37 -13.15 -2.18 -5.94
C HIS A 37 -12.89 -0.81 -5.31
N ASN A 38 -13.26 -0.64 -4.04
CA ASN A 38 -13.10 0.58 -3.25
C ASN A 38 -11.68 0.85 -2.75
N GLY A 39 -10.65 0.17 -3.28
CA GLY A 39 -9.26 0.58 -3.05
C GLY A 39 -8.61 0.02 -1.79
N HIS A 40 -9.09 -1.12 -1.30
CA HIS A 40 -8.52 -1.86 -0.17
C HIS A 40 -8.37 -3.36 -0.44
N LEU A 41 -7.53 -3.99 0.37
CA LEU A 41 -7.22 -5.41 0.37
C LEU A 41 -7.53 -6.01 1.74
N THR A 42 -8.02 -7.24 1.75
CA THR A 42 -8.25 -8.05 2.95
C THR A 42 -7.77 -9.47 2.70
N PHE A 43 -7.55 -10.25 3.76
CA PHE A 43 -6.92 -11.58 3.61
C PHE A 43 -7.86 -12.77 3.88
N THR A 44 -8.87 -12.58 4.73
CA THR A 44 -9.72 -13.67 5.24
C THR A 44 -11.10 -13.69 4.58
N VAL A 45 -11.76 -12.53 4.54
CA VAL A 45 -13.08 -12.32 3.95
C VAL A 45 -13.11 -10.99 3.21
N PRO A 46 -13.90 -10.85 2.13
CA PRO A 46 -14.10 -9.56 1.50
C PRO A 46 -14.79 -8.60 2.47
N TYR A 47 -14.42 -7.33 2.42
CA TYR A 47 -15.01 -6.27 3.24
C TYR A 47 -15.78 -5.27 2.38
N SER A 48 -17.07 -5.11 2.64
CA SER A 48 -18.03 -4.42 1.75
C SER A 48 -18.16 -2.92 1.97
N SER A 49 -17.39 -2.32 2.89
CA SER A 49 -17.52 -0.88 3.16
C SER A 49 -16.83 -0.04 2.09
N TYR A 50 -17.59 0.85 1.44
CA TYR A 50 -17.10 1.88 0.53
C TYR A 50 -16.74 3.19 1.24
N SER A 51 -17.26 3.40 2.46
CA SER A 51 -16.98 4.58 3.26
C SER A 51 -15.70 4.38 4.06
N PRO A 52 -14.64 5.18 3.82
CA PRO A 52 -13.39 5.04 4.55
C PRO A 52 -13.51 5.50 6.01
N GLN A 53 -12.73 4.84 6.86
CA GLN A 53 -12.62 5.14 8.29
C GLN A 53 -11.19 5.51 8.64
N ALA A 54 -11.02 6.38 9.64
CA ALA A 54 -9.70 6.74 10.15
C ALA A 54 -9.04 5.52 10.82
N PHE A 55 -7.75 5.32 10.58
CA PHE A 55 -6.98 4.34 11.35
C PHE A 55 -6.41 5.02 12.62
N PRO A 56 -6.44 4.35 13.78
CA PRO A 56 -6.92 2.99 14.01
C PRO A 56 -8.46 2.87 14.01
N MET A 57 -8.99 1.85 13.33
CA MET A 57 -10.42 1.51 13.27
C MET A 57 -10.88 0.68 14.47
N HIS A 58 -9.95 -0.01 15.14
CA HIS A 58 -10.24 -1.02 16.17
C HIS A 58 -11.17 -2.15 15.67
N GLY A 59 -11.11 -2.46 14.38
CA GLY A 59 -11.94 -3.47 13.72
C GLY A 59 -11.49 -4.92 13.97
N SER A 60 -12.17 -5.86 13.33
CA SER A 60 -11.92 -7.31 13.45
C SER A 60 -11.24 -7.92 12.21
N ILE A 61 -10.69 -7.10 11.32
CA ILE A 61 -10.06 -7.54 10.06
C ILE A 61 -8.67 -6.94 9.91
N ASP A 62 -7.81 -7.66 9.20
CA ASP A 62 -6.57 -7.09 8.66
C ASP A 62 -6.88 -6.43 7.30
N LEU A 63 -6.55 -5.15 7.19
CA LEU A 63 -6.87 -4.29 6.07
C LEU A 63 -5.63 -3.55 5.57
N ILE A 64 -5.39 -3.61 4.26
CA ILE A 64 -4.42 -2.74 3.58
C ILE A 64 -5.22 -1.84 2.64
N ALA A 65 -5.16 -0.53 2.85
CA ALA A 65 -5.89 0.46 2.07
C ALA A 65 -4.88 1.35 1.33
N PRO A 66 -4.43 1.01 0.11
CA PRO A 66 -3.68 1.98 -0.69
C PRO A 66 -4.53 3.20 -1.05
N PHE A 67 -5.83 3.05 -1.26
CA PHE A 67 -6.67 4.18 -1.68
C PHE A 67 -8.13 3.92 -1.34
N TRP A 68 -8.46 3.75 -0.06
CA TRP A 68 -9.82 3.40 0.34
C TRP A 68 -10.75 4.60 0.19
N THR A 69 -11.68 4.50 -0.76
CA THR A 69 -12.72 5.49 -1.04
C THR A 69 -13.83 4.82 -1.86
N ASP A 70 -14.95 5.51 -2.00
CA ASP A 70 -16.09 5.08 -2.82
C ASP A 70 -15.74 5.20 -4.32
N LEU A 71 -15.27 4.09 -4.90
CA LEU A 71 -14.83 3.92 -6.27
C LEU A 71 -15.84 3.10 -7.07
N ASP A 72 -16.22 3.59 -8.25
CA ASP A 72 -17.11 2.93 -9.19
C ASP A 72 -16.36 2.71 -10.51
N ASN A 73 -16.15 1.45 -10.92
CA ASN A 73 -15.52 1.15 -12.20
C ASN A 73 -16.50 0.67 -13.27
N ARG A 74 -17.82 0.81 -13.07
CA ARG A 74 -18.85 0.49 -14.08
C ARG A 74 -18.79 1.44 -15.27
N GLY A 75 -18.41 2.69 -15.02
CA GLY A 75 -18.25 3.71 -16.08
C GLY A 75 -16.90 3.62 -16.80
N ASN A 76 -15.81 3.42 -16.07
CA ASN A 76 -14.45 3.47 -16.59
C ASN A 76 -13.41 2.85 -15.65
N GLY A 77 -12.22 2.61 -16.20
CA GLY A 77 -11.08 2.09 -15.46
C GLY A 77 -11.19 0.60 -15.14
N PHE A 78 -10.12 0.07 -14.55
CA PHE A 78 -9.97 -1.35 -14.28
C PHE A 78 -9.38 -1.58 -12.91
N VAL A 79 -9.86 -2.64 -12.26
CA VAL A 79 -9.25 -3.21 -11.07
C VAL A 79 -8.73 -4.59 -11.43
N TYR A 80 -7.45 -4.83 -11.21
CA TYR A 80 -6.80 -6.09 -11.56
C TYR A 80 -5.61 -6.37 -10.66
N TYR A 81 -5.07 -7.58 -10.76
CA TYR A 81 -3.84 -7.96 -10.06
C TYR A 81 -2.90 -8.80 -10.91
N ASN A 82 -1.65 -8.84 -10.48
CA ASN A 82 -0.62 -9.73 -10.98
C ASN A 82 0.18 -10.35 -9.82
N GLN A 83 0.67 -11.56 -10.05
CA GLN A 83 1.62 -12.24 -9.18
C GLN A 83 2.89 -12.59 -9.96
N TYR A 84 4.03 -12.45 -9.29
CA TYR A 84 5.34 -12.73 -9.85
C TYR A 84 6.12 -13.59 -8.86
N THR A 85 6.83 -14.59 -9.36
CA THR A 85 7.77 -15.44 -8.61
C THR A 85 9.13 -15.53 -9.28
N ASN A 86 9.34 -14.80 -10.38
CA ASN A 86 10.60 -14.65 -11.09
C ASN A 86 10.57 -13.40 -11.98
N GLY A 87 11.69 -13.10 -12.64
CA GLY A 87 11.80 -12.03 -13.64
C GLY A 87 12.09 -10.64 -13.06
N ILE A 88 12.02 -9.64 -13.92
CA ILE A 88 12.48 -8.27 -13.64
C ILE A 88 11.73 -7.61 -12.47
N VAL A 89 10.45 -7.94 -12.27
CA VAL A 89 9.64 -7.40 -11.17
C VAL A 89 10.20 -7.83 -9.80
N LEU A 90 10.63 -9.09 -9.65
CA LEU A 90 11.26 -9.57 -8.41
C LEU A 90 12.64 -8.96 -8.19
N GLN A 91 13.42 -8.79 -9.26
CA GLN A 91 14.73 -8.17 -9.19
C GLN A 91 14.62 -6.71 -8.74
N GLN A 92 13.68 -5.95 -9.32
CA GLN A 92 13.42 -4.57 -8.92
C GLN A 92 12.91 -4.50 -7.47
N ALA A 93 11.97 -5.35 -7.08
CA ALA A 93 11.49 -5.43 -5.70
C ALA A 93 12.62 -5.72 -4.71
N THR A 94 13.54 -6.63 -5.07
CA THR A 94 14.72 -6.94 -4.26
C THR A 94 15.65 -5.73 -4.12
N GLN A 95 15.95 -5.04 -5.23
CA GLN A 95 16.78 -3.85 -5.22
C GLN A 95 16.14 -2.72 -4.38
N ASP A 96 14.87 -2.41 -4.63
CA ASP A 96 14.11 -1.38 -3.92
C ASP A 96 14.14 -1.63 -2.41
N ILE A 97 13.84 -2.85 -1.95
CA ILE A 97 13.83 -3.16 -0.52
C ILE A 97 15.23 -3.06 0.09
N ASN A 98 16.28 -3.57 -0.58
CA ASN A 98 17.65 -3.45 -0.08
C ASN A 98 18.13 -1.99 -0.06
N THR A 99 17.61 -1.13 -0.93
CA THR A 99 17.88 0.32 -0.90
C THR A 99 17.15 1.00 0.26
N TYR A 100 15.86 0.70 0.48
CA TYR A 100 15.05 1.37 1.50
C TYR A 100 15.31 0.84 2.92
N PHE A 101 15.70 -0.43 3.04
CA PHE A 101 15.92 -1.12 4.31
C PHE A 101 17.29 -1.84 4.32
N PRO A 102 18.42 -1.11 4.25
CA PRO A 102 19.75 -1.67 4.01
C PRO A 102 20.29 -2.57 5.14
N SER A 103 19.65 -2.56 6.31
CA SER A 103 19.99 -3.46 7.42
C SER A 103 19.46 -4.88 7.24
N ILE A 104 18.62 -5.11 6.23
CA ILE A 104 18.03 -6.41 5.93
C ILE A 104 18.66 -6.90 4.62
N ASN A 105 19.36 -8.03 4.67
CA ASN A 105 19.80 -8.70 3.44
C ASN A 105 18.60 -9.43 2.82
N PHE A 106 17.90 -8.77 1.91
CA PHE A 106 16.63 -9.24 1.37
C PHE A 106 16.76 -9.81 -0.03
N ASN A 107 15.98 -10.84 -0.32
CA ASN A 107 15.72 -11.36 -1.66
C ASN A 107 14.22 -11.64 -1.80
N ALA A 108 13.58 -11.05 -2.81
CA ALA A 108 12.16 -11.27 -3.07
C ALA A 108 11.94 -12.66 -3.67
N GLU A 109 11.05 -13.45 -3.07
CA GLU A 109 10.58 -14.74 -3.60
C GLU A 109 9.21 -14.58 -4.30
N TRP A 110 8.48 -13.51 -3.99
CA TRP A 110 7.15 -13.25 -4.52
C TRP A 110 6.77 -11.78 -4.46
N VAL A 111 6.06 -11.33 -5.49
CA VAL A 111 5.48 -10.00 -5.57
C VAL A 111 4.04 -10.12 -6.03
N PHE A 112 3.12 -9.47 -5.32
CA PHE A 112 1.74 -9.27 -5.73
C PHE A 112 1.47 -7.79 -5.94
N VAL A 113 0.90 -7.44 -7.08
CA VAL A 113 0.53 -6.06 -7.42
C VAL A 113 -0.98 -6.02 -7.61
N ALA A 114 -1.69 -5.29 -6.76
CA ALA A 114 -3.06 -4.87 -7.02
C ALA A 114 -3.06 -3.47 -7.62
N THR A 115 -3.84 -3.30 -8.68
CA THR A 115 -3.90 -2.06 -9.45
C THR A 115 -5.33 -1.57 -9.57
N TRP A 116 -5.53 -0.28 -9.26
CA TRP A 116 -6.73 0.48 -9.60
C TRP A 116 -6.32 1.50 -10.66
N TYR A 117 -6.60 1.17 -11.92
CA TYR A 117 -6.19 1.94 -13.10
C TYR A 117 -7.36 2.78 -13.59
N GLU A 118 -7.26 4.10 -13.51
CA GLU A 118 -8.21 5.08 -14.07
C GLU A 118 -9.67 4.97 -13.60
N VAL A 119 -9.93 4.21 -12.54
CA VAL A 119 -11.27 4.11 -11.92
C VAL A 119 -11.75 5.49 -11.49
N ASN A 120 -13.00 5.84 -11.85
CA ASN A 120 -13.60 7.15 -11.61
C ASN A 120 -12.82 8.34 -12.18
N SER A 121 -12.04 8.16 -13.26
CA SER A 121 -11.28 9.25 -13.91
C SER A 121 -11.67 9.56 -15.34
N THR A 122 -12.08 10.80 -15.61
CA THR A 122 -12.46 11.27 -16.95
C THR A 122 -11.33 11.94 -17.74
N TYR A 123 -10.30 12.48 -17.07
CA TYR A 123 -9.30 13.35 -17.73
C TYR A 123 -7.84 13.13 -17.30
N ILE A 124 -7.58 12.56 -16.12
CA ILE A 124 -6.22 12.35 -15.60
C ILE A 124 -5.99 10.87 -15.35
N ALA A 125 -4.96 10.28 -15.94
CA ALA A 125 -4.62 8.88 -15.67
C ALA A 125 -4.30 8.68 -14.18
N ASN A 126 -5.24 8.10 -13.42
CA ASN A 126 -5.10 7.88 -11.98
C ASN A 126 -4.80 6.41 -11.71
N THR A 127 -3.52 6.07 -11.58
CA THR A 127 -3.11 4.70 -11.24
C THR A 127 -2.63 4.63 -9.80
N LYS A 128 -3.20 3.70 -9.03
CA LYS A 128 -2.79 3.41 -7.65
C LYS A 128 -2.41 1.94 -7.55
N HIS A 129 -1.27 1.66 -6.90
CA HIS A 129 -0.79 0.30 -6.69
C HIS A 129 -0.61 -0.01 -5.21
N ALA A 130 -1.04 -1.19 -4.79
CA ALA A 130 -0.48 -1.87 -3.63
C ALA A 130 0.43 -3.00 -4.12
N VAL A 131 1.69 -2.99 -3.65
CA VAL A 131 2.70 -4.00 -3.99
C VAL A 131 3.10 -4.72 -2.71
N LEU A 132 2.73 -5.99 -2.60
CA LEU A 132 3.07 -6.88 -1.50
C LEU A 132 4.27 -7.71 -1.92
N ILE A 133 5.36 -7.65 -1.16
CA ILE A 133 6.62 -8.31 -1.49
C ILE A 133 6.93 -9.28 -0.36
N SER A 134 7.18 -10.55 -0.69
CA SER A 134 7.57 -11.60 0.27
C SER A 134 8.93 -12.17 -0.11
N GLY A 135 9.83 -12.31 0.86
CA GLY A 135 11.09 -13.04 0.80
C GLY A 135 11.10 -14.21 1.78
N GLY A 136 9.96 -14.88 1.94
CA GLY A 136 9.78 -15.99 2.88
C GLY A 136 9.54 -15.51 4.31
N GLN A 137 10.59 -15.13 5.03
CA GLN A 137 10.51 -14.67 6.43
C GLN A 137 10.30 -13.16 6.57
N HIS A 138 10.53 -12.41 5.49
CA HIS A 138 10.33 -10.97 5.43
C HIS A 138 9.24 -10.62 4.43
N SER A 139 8.43 -9.62 4.75
CA SER A 139 7.33 -9.10 3.98
C SER A 139 7.33 -7.57 4.05
N PHE A 140 7.09 -6.96 2.89
CA PHE A 140 7.06 -5.51 2.72
C PHE A 140 5.83 -5.12 1.94
N LEU A 141 5.35 -3.91 2.21
CA LEU A 141 4.21 -3.30 1.53
C LEU A 141 4.67 -1.98 0.94
N LEU A 142 4.51 -1.82 -0.37
CA LEU A 142 4.67 -0.56 -1.06
C LEU A 142 3.31 -0.06 -1.54
N MET A 143 3.09 1.24 -1.45
CA MET A 143 1.98 1.93 -2.09
C MET A 143 2.55 2.98 -3.04
N ASN A 144 2.14 2.91 -4.30
CA ASN A 144 2.61 3.82 -5.34
C ASN A 144 1.46 4.63 -5.91
N TYR A 145 1.68 5.93 -6.00
CA TYR A 145 0.72 6.91 -6.51
C TYR A 145 1.33 7.67 -7.67
N GLY A 146 0.57 7.77 -8.77
CA GLY A 146 0.77 8.82 -9.76
C GLY A 146 0.09 10.11 -9.33
N VAL A 147 -0.25 10.96 -10.29
CA VAL A 147 -1.18 12.08 -10.06
C VAL A 147 -2.54 11.52 -9.64
N ILE A 148 -3.17 12.17 -8.67
CA ILE A 148 -4.53 11.83 -8.19
C ILE A 148 -5.44 13.01 -8.55
N ALA A 149 -6.40 12.80 -9.43
CA ALA A 149 -7.40 13.81 -9.78
C ALA A 149 -8.14 14.31 -8.54
N LEU A 150 -8.40 15.62 -8.50
CA LEU A 150 -9.11 16.29 -7.42
C LEU A 150 -10.50 15.65 -7.21
N THR A 151 -10.84 15.35 -5.96
CA THR A 151 -12.15 14.84 -5.57
C THR A 151 -12.61 15.41 -4.23
N THR A 152 -13.92 15.41 -4.00
CA THR A 152 -14.52 15.74 -2.69
C THR A 152 -14.69 14.51 -1.80
N ARG A 153 -14.43 13.31 -2.33
CA ARG A 153 -14.53 12.06 -1.56
C ARG A 153 -13.41 11.98 -0.53
N HIS A 154 -13.74 11.50 0.66
CA HIS A 154 -12.73 11.14 1.64
C HIS A 154 -11.93 9.94 1.15
N ILE A 155 -10.62 9.94 1.39
CA ILE A 155 -9.71 8.85 1.01
C ILE A 155 -8.86 8.48 2.23
N GLN A 156 -8.86 7.21 2.61
CA GLN A 156 -7.95 6.68 3.63
C GLN A 156 -6.84 5.87 2.96
N ALA A 157 -5.58 6.17 3.30
CA ALA A 157 -4.43 5.41 2.84
C ALA A 157 -3.55 4.93 4.00
N GLY A 158 -3.13 3.65 3.95
CA GLY A 158 -2.34 3.01 5.01
C GLY A 158 -2.74 1.56 5.24
N TYR A 159 -2.54 1.06 6.45
CA TYR A 159 -3.02 -0.26 6.85
C TYR A 159 -3.47 -0.26 8.31
N ASP A 160 -4.32 -1.21 8.65
CA ASP A 160 -4.77 -1.46 10.02
C ASP A 160 -4.94 -2.97 10.23
N THR A 161 -4.41 -3.46 11.33
CA THR A 161 -4.54 -4.87 11.71
C THR A 161 -5.76 -5.06 12.59
N MET A 162 -6.18 -6.31 12.77
CA MET A 162 -7.22 -6.69 13.72
C MET A 162 -6.95 -6.08 15.11
N HIS A 163 -7.96 -5.42 15.67
CA HIS A 163 -7.91 -4.65 16.93
C HIS A 163 -6.89 -3.49 16.93
N SER A 164 -6.38 -3.12 15.76
CA SER A 164 -5.38 -2.08 15.55
C SER A 164 -4.09 -2.24 16.35
N VAL A 165 -3.66 -3.49 16.55
CA VAL A 165 -2.38 -3.81 17.22
C VAL A 165 -1.22 -3.10 16.51
N HIS A 166 -1.28 -3.05 15.19
CA HIS A 166 -0.43 -2.27 14.29
C HIS A 166 -1.29 -1.53 13.27
N HIS A 167 -0.96 -0.26 13.03
CA HIS A 167 -1.61 0.55 12.01
C HIS A 167 -0.65 1.64 11.53
N VAL A 168 -0.91 2.15 10.32
CA VAL A 168 -0.30 3.39 9.83
C VAL A 168 -1.34 4.16 9.03
N THR A 169 -1.35 5.47 9.21
CA THR A 169 -2.08 6.40 8.35
C THR A 169 -1.07 7.17 7.52
N ILE A 170 -1.19 7.15 6.20
CA ILE A 170 -0.37 7.99 5.34
C ILE A 170 -0.84 9.45 5.52
N PRO A 171 0.08 10.41 5.76
CA PRO A 171 -0.24 11.82 5.86
C PRO A 171 -1.10 12.32 4.69
N GLY A 172 -2.13 13.11 5.00
CA GLY A 172 -3.11 13.60 4.03
C GLY A 172 -4.41 12.78 3.99
N SER A 173 -4.43 11.56 4.54
CA SER A 173 -5.66 10.75 4.63
C SER A 173 -6.82 11.51 5.28
N LEU A 174 -8.02 11.33 4.73
CA LEU A 174 -9.28 11.97 5.14
C LEU A 174 -9.26 13.50 5.14
N SER A 175 -8.32 14.11 4.42
CA SER A 175 -8.22 15.56 4.25
C SER A 175 -8.19 15.95 2.77
N SER A 176 -8.24 17.25 2.49
CA SER A 176 -8.07 17.79 1.13
C SER A 176 -6.70 17.49 0.53
N PHE A 177 -5.70 17.10 1.34
CA PHE A 177 -4.35 16.75 0.86
C PHE A 177 -4.24 15.29 0.38
N ALA A 178 -5.32 14.51 0.36
CA ALA A 178 -5.30 13.16 -0.22
C ALA A 178 -5.35 13.16 -1.77
N THR A 179 -5.69 14.30 -2.38
CA THR A 179 -6.10 14.39 -3.79
C THR A 179 -5.69 15.75 -4.39
N GLY A 180 -5.75 15.86 -5.72
CA GLY A 180 -5.35 17.04 -6.47
C GLY A 180 -3.84 17.13 -6.69
N GLU A 181 -3.42 18.22 -7.33
CA GLU A 181 -2.01 18.46 -7.71
C GLU A 181 -1.05 18.46 -6.52
N ASN A 182 -1.54 18.88 -5.35
CA ASN A 182 -0.77 18.92 -4.09
C ASN A 182 -1.05 17.71 -3.18
N SER A 183 -1.53 16.59 -3.74
CA SER A 183 -1.78 15.38 -2.96
C SER A 183 -0.50 14.91 -2.27
N THR A 184 -0.53 14.81 -0.94
CA THR A 184 0.58 14.30 -0.14
C THR A 184 0.93 12.86 -0.52
N PHE A 185 -0.06 12.07 -0.94
CA PHE A 185 0.18 10.70 -1.42
C PHE A 185 1.08 10.70 -2.66
N SER A 186 0.84 11.63 -3.59
CA SER A 186 1.54 11.74 -4.87
C SER A 186 2.89 12.46 -4.78
N ILE A 187 3.00 13.52 -3.98
CA ILE A 187 4.20 14.38 -3.96
C ILE A 187 5.19 14.07 -2.85
N SER A 188 4.78 13.31 -1.83
CA SER A 188 5.62 12.97 -0.67
C SER A 188 5.98 11.48 -0.63
N SER A 189 6.79 11.10 0.36
CA SER A 189 7.33 9.75 0.51
C SER A 189 7.98 9.57 1.88
N ASN A 190 8.02 8.34 2.38
CA ASN A 190 8.87 7.94 3.52
C ASN A 190 10.20 7.26 3.11
N VAL A 191 10.45 7.08 1.81
CA VAL A 191 11.65 6.44 1.25
C VAL A 191 12.36 7.29 0.20
N ASN A 192 12.06 8.60 0.19
CA ASN A 192 12.66 9.58 -0.73
C ASN A 192 12.47 9.24 -2.22
N VAL A 193 11.33 8.60 -2.55
CA VAL A 193 10.89 8.36 -3.93
C VAL A 193 9.49 8.92 -4.05
N THR A 194 9.34 10.02 -4.79
CA THR A 194 8.07 10.74 -4.96
C THR A 194 6.92 9.79 -5.27
N GLY A 195 5.85 9.87 -4.49
CA GLY A 195 4.64 9.06 -4.68
C GLY A 195 4.76 7.62 -4.18
N ARG A 196 5.88 7.23 -3.57
CA ARG A 196 6.10 5.88 -3.05
C ARG A 196 6.20 5.87 -1.54
N TRP A 197 5.44 4.97 -0.95
CA TRP A 197 5.44 4.70 0.49
C TRP A 197 5.78 3.24 0.72
N ALA A 198 6.79 2.94 1.53
CA ALA A 198 7.24 1.56 1.77
C ALA A 198 7.27 1.23 3.26
N PHE A 199 6.79 0.05 3.62
CA PHE A 199 6.66 -0.39 5.01
C PHE A 199 7.21 -1.79 5.20
N ASN A 200 8.01 -1.98 6.24
CA ASN A 200 8.36 -3.29 6.77
C ASN A 200 7.25 -3.76 7.71
N ILE A 201 6.68 -4.94 7.43
CA ILE A 201 5.46 -5.46 8.08
C ILE A 201 5.68 -6.87 8.65
N ASN A 202 6.91 -7.15 9.10
CA ASN A 202 7.34 -8.48 9.53
C ASN A 202 6.80 -8.96 10.88
N SER A 203 6.86 -8.12 11.93
CA SER A 203 6.83 -8.63 13.31
C SER A 203 5.46 -8.48 14.01
N ARG A 204 5.21 -9.36 14.99
CA ARG A 204 4.10 -9.30 15.97
C ARG A 204 4.39 -8.39 17.17
N THR A 205 5.57 -7.76 17.22
CA THR A 205 6.01 -7.08 18.45
C THR A 205 5.33 -5.72 18.55
N ARG A 206 4.41 -5.54 19.51
CA ARG A 206 3.87 -4.24 19.90
C ARG A 206 5.01 -3.21 20.05
N GLY A 207 5.06 -2.27 19.12
CA GLY A 207 5.97 -1.13 19.16
C GLY A 207 7.36 -1.40 18.59
N CYS A 208 7.88 -0.40 17.90
CA CYS A 208 9.29 -0.32 17.53
C CYS A 208 10.14 -0.31 18.81
N GLN A 209 11.01 -1.29 18.97
CA GLN A 209 12.01 -1.30 20.03
C GLN A 209 13.39 -0.96 19.44
N PHE A 210 14.01 0.08 19.98
CA PHE A 210 15.44 0.38 19.80
C PHE A 210 16.07 0.40 21.19
N ASN A 211 17.10 -0.42 21.42
CA ASN A 211 17.77 -0.58 22.73
C ASN A 211 16.83 -0.89 23.91
N GLY A 212 15.87 -1.80 23.73
CA GLY A 212 15.01 -2.28 24.82
C GLY A 212 14.03 -1.24 25.38
N LYS A 213 13.88 -0.08 24.73
CA LYS A 213 12.84 0.92 25.04
C LYS A 213 11.80 0.98 23.93
N TYR A 214 10.53 1.03 24.32
CA TYR A 214 9.40 1.29 23.43
C TYR A 214 9.50 2.72 22.90
N ILE A 215 9.94 2.88 21.65
CA ILE A 215 10.03 4.18 20.99
C ILE A 215 9.16 4.11 19.74
N CYS A 216 7.85 4.34 19.91
CA CYS A 216 7.03 4.86 18.82
C CYS A 216 7.26 6.39 18.73
N LYS A 217 8.48 6.80 18.41
CA LYS A 217 8.67 8.10 17.76
C LYS A 217 8.64 7.83 16.27
N PHE A 218 7.67 8.43 15.60
CA PHE A 218 7.87 8.86 14.21
C PHE A 218 9.25 9.52 14.16
N LEU A 219 10.24 8.81 13.64
CA LEU A 219 11.41 9.46 13.10
C LEU A 219 10.91 10.14 11.83
N PHE A 220 10.35 11.33 12.00
CA PHE A 220 10.55 12.39 11.01
C PHE A 220 12.07 12.52 10.90
N TYR A 221 12.67 11.79 9.97
CA TYR A 221 13.92 12.25 9.39
C TYR A 221 13.56 13.51 8.60
N PHE A 222 13.51 14.65 9.30
CA PHE A 222 13.91 15.90 8.68
C PHE A 222 15.38 15.74 8.30
N ILE A 223 15.65 15.16 7.13
CA ILE A 223 16.86 15.52 6.41
C ILE A 223 16.52 16.84 5.73
N ILE A 224 16.67 17.93 6.49
CA ILE A 224 17.05 19.19 5.89
C ILE A 224 18.43 18.92 5.31
N LEU A 225 18.52 18.68 4.00
CA LEU A 225 19.74 18.93 3.26
C LEU A 225 19.62 20.38 2.78
N PRO A 226 20.36 21.34 3.34
CA PRO A 226 20.62 22.58 2.64
C PRO A 226 21.67 22.30 1.55
N LEU A 227 21.36 22.81 0.35
CA LEU A 227 22.29 23.50 -0.56
C LEU A 227 23.77 23.09 -0.49
N MET A 228 24.26 22.48 -1.56
CA MET A 228 25.58 22.82 -2.09
C MET A 228 25.48 22.86 -3.62
N LEU A 229 25.18 24.06 -4.15
CA LEU A 229 25.59 24.47 -5.48
C LEU A 229 26.99 25.12 -5.36
N GLU A 230 27.83 24.76 -6.33
CA GLU A 230 28.94 25.54 -6.90
C GLU A 230 30.22 25.79 -6.07
N ASN A 231 31.32 25.14 -6.48
CA ASN A 231 32.40 25.83 -7.20
C ASN A 231 33.55 24.86 -7.58
N LYS A 232 33.61 24.47 -8.86
CA LYS A 232 34.79 24.57 -9.74
C LYS A 232 34.40 24.24 -11.17
#